data_AF-W4L2V5-F1
#
_entry.id   AF-W4L2V5-F1
#
_cell.length_a   1.000
_cell.length_b   1.000
_cell.length_c   1.000
_cell.angle_alpha   90.00
_cell.angle_beta   90.00
_cell.angle_gamma   90.00
#
_symmetry.space_group_name_H-M   'P 1'
#
loop_
_entity.id
_entity.type
_entity.pdbx_description
1 polymer ?
#
loop_
_entity_poly.entity_id
_entity_poly.type
_entity_poly.pdbx_seq_one_letter_code
_entity_poly.pdbx_strand_id
1 'polypeptide(L)'
;QMTEDHSVVMELLRQGLINEDQARGHADKNVILRALGTKPQVSVSTWGRPFPVKANDRFVLCTDGLSDLVLDDEIQAIAEAETPSTACEQLVTLAKQRGGYDNITVGILHVEMIHDPAVGQDE
;
A
#
# COMPACT_ATOMS: atom_id res chain seq x y z
N GLN A 1 1.16 -1.17 7.48
CA GLN A 1 0.45 -1.78 6.33
C GLN A 1 -1.03 -2.05 6.66
N MET A 2 -1.98 -1.78 5.74
CA MET A 2 -3.43 -2.00 5.95
C MET A 2 -3.97 -3.29 5.33
N THR A 3 -3.32 -3.78 4.28
CA THR A 3 -3.65 -5.04 3.60
C THR A 3 -2.60 -6.08 3.96
N GLU A 4 -2.98 -7.34 3.93
CA GLU A 4 -2.06 -8.46 4.04
C GLU A 4 -1.95 -9.14 2.67
N ASP A 5 -0.72 -9.42 2.25
CA ASP A 5 -0.50 -10.08 0.98
C ASP A 5 -0.97 -11.53 1.05
N HIS A 6 -1.72 -11.95 0.05
CA HIS A 6 -2.08 -13.36 -0.12
C HIS A 6 -0.94 -14.09 -0.83
N SER A 7 0.24 -14.16 -0.22
CA SER A 7 1.43 -14.83 -0.73
C SER A 7 1.82 -16.05 0.10
N VAL A 8 2.62 -16.95 -0.46
CA VAL A 8 3.15 -18.11 0.26
C VAL A 8 3.94 -17.68 1.49
N VAL A 9 4.79 -16.67 1.34
CA VAL A 9 5.65 -16.15 2.40
C VAL A 9 4.83 -15.56 3.56
N MET A 10 3.74 -14.84 3.28
CA MET A 10 2.85 -14.34 4.33
C MET A 10 2.15 -15.47 5.09
N GLU A 11 1.77 -16.56 4.42
CA GLU A 11 1.19 -17.71 5.13
C GLU A 11 2.23 -18.42 6.01
N LEU A 12 3.49 -18.52 5.58
CA LEU A 12 4.59 -19.06 6.40
C LEU A 12 4.87 -18.18 7.62
N LEU A 13 4.89 -16.86 7.46
CA LEU A 13 4.98 -15.90 8.56
C LEU A 13 3.83 -16.10 9.55
N ARG A 14 2.60 -16.18 9.06
CA ARG A 14 1.39 -16.36 9.88
C ARG A 14 1.42 -17.65 10.69
N GLN A 15 2.00 -18.71 10.14
CA GLN A 15 2.18 -20.00 10.82
C GLN A 15 3.38 -20.00 11.78
N GLY A 16 4.15 -18.91 11.85
CA GLY A 16 5.35 -18.79 12.68
C GLY A 16 6.52 -19.66 12.19
N LEU A 17 6.51 -20.07 10.91
CA LEU A 17 7.55 -20.92 10.33
C LEU A 17 8.79 -20.11 9.90
N ILE A 18 8.61 -18.82 9.63
CA ILE A 18 9.67 -17.87 9.30
C ILE A 18 9.43 -16.55 10.04
N ASN A 19 10.45 -15.70 10.13
CA ASN A 19 10.35 -14.32 10.62
C ASN A 19 10.38 -13.29 9.46
N GLU A 20 10.15 -12.02 9.78
CA GLU A 20 10.06 -10.93 8.78
C GLU A 20 11.32 -10.78 7.93
N ASP A 21 12.51 -10.91 8.53
CA ASP A 21 13.78 -10.83 7.81
C ASP A 21 13.94 -11.98 6.80
N GLN A 22 13.56 -13.18 7.20
CA GLN A 22 13.57 -14.37 6.34
C GLN A 22 12.55 -14.24 5.20
N ALA A 23 11.40 -13.62 5.47
CA ALA A 23 10.36 -13.38 4.47
C ALA A 23 10.83 -12.45 3.35
N ARG A 24 11.52 -11.35 3.68
CA ARG A 24 12.01 -10.37 2.69
C ARG A 24 12.96 -10.97 1.66
N GLY A 25 13.80 -11.93 2.07
CA GLY A 25 14.78 -12.61 1.22
C GLY A 25 14.34 -13.98 0.68
N HIS A 26 13.09 -14.39 0.91
CA HIS A 26 12.64 -15.75 0.60
C HIS A 26 12.55 -15.97 -0.92
N ALA A 27 12.97 -17.15 -1.40
CA ALA A 27 12.94 -17.49 -2.82
C ALA A 27 11.52 -17.41 -3.42
N ASP A 28 10.52 -17.80 -2.64
CA ASP A 28 9.10 -17.80 -3.04
C ASP A 28 8.34 -16.49 -2.71
N LYS A 29 9.04 -15.37 -2.46
CA LYS A 29 8.38 -14.11 -2.08
C LYS A 29 7.34 -13.60 -3.09
N ASN A 30 7.55 -13.90 -4.37
CA ASN A 30 6.65 -13.48 -5.45
C ASN A 30 5.53 -14.50 -5.74
N VAL A 31 5.41 -15.58 -4.95
CA VAL A 31 4.38 -16.61 -5.19
C VAL A 31 3.07 -16.21 -4.54
N ILE A 32 2.12 -15.76 -5.37
CA ILE A 32 0.77 -15.36 -4.95
C ILE A 32 -0.19 -16.56 -4.86
N LEU A 33 -1.01 -16.59 -3.82
CA LEU A 33 -2.02 -17.61 -3.55
C LEU A 33 -3.41 -17.24 -4.07
N ARG A 34 -3.67 -15.95 -4.31
CA ARG A 34 -4.95 -15.43 -4.81
C ARG A 34 -4.72 -14.38 -5.89
N ALA A 35 -5.40 -14.55 -7.02
CA ALA A 35 -5.44 -13.58 -8.10
C ALA A 35 -6.81 -13.65 -8.80
N LEU A 36 -7.20 -12.56 -9.45
CA LEU A 36 -8.36 -12.55 -10.33
C LEU A 36 -8.06 -13.36 -11.60
N GLY A 37 -9.05 -14.11 -12.08
CA GLY A 37 -8.95 -14.87 -13.34
C GLY A 37 -8.38 -16.29 -13.20
N THR A 38 -7.83 -16.69 -12.05
CA THR A 38 -7.32 -18.05 -11.85
C THR A 38 -8.41 -19.07 -11.48
N LYS A 39 -9.55 -18.60 -10.98
CA LYS A 39 -10.72 -19.40 -10.59
C LYS A 39 -12.01 -18.66 -10.97
N PRO A 40 -13.14 -19.37 -11.20
CA PRO A 40 -14.43 -18.72 -11.51
C PRO A 40 -14.94 -17.79 -10.40
N GLN A 41 -14.53 -18.06 -9.15
CA GLN A 41 -14.84 -17.24 -7.99
C GLN A 41 -13.56 -16.93 -7.23
N VAL A 42 -13.48 -15.69 -6.74
CA VAL A 42 -12.38 -15.19 -5.91
C VAL A 42 -12.93 -14.70 -4.58
N SER A 43 -12.28 -15.08 -3.49
CA SER A 43 -12.57 -14.51 -2.18
C SER A 43 -11.74 -13.25 -2.01
N VAL A 44 -12.40 -12.12 -1.84
CA VAL A 44 -11.78 -10.81 -1.60
C VAL A 44 -11.77 -10.53 -0.10
N SER A 45 -10.64 -10.09 0.42
CA SER A 45 -10.52 -9.65 1.81
C SER A 45 -11.09 -8.24 1.95
N THR A 46 -12.12 -8.10 2.77
CA THR A 46 -12.73 -6.81 3.10
C THR A 46 -12.68 -6.59 4.60
N TRP A 47 -12.70 -5.32 5.00
CA TRP A 47 -12.80 -4.96 6.39
C TRP A 47 -14.25 -5.18 6.84
N GLY A 48 -14.44 -5.83 8.00
CA GLY A 48 -15.79 -6.14 8.51
C GLY A 48 -16.60 -4.92 8.97
N ARG A 49 -15.95 -3.75 9.07
CA ARG A 49 -16.57 -2.46 9.38
C ARG A 49 -15.90 -1.36 8.54
N PRO A 50 -16.61 -0.25 8.24
CA PRO A 50 -16.00 0.91 7.62
C PRO A 50 -14.81 1.42 8.45
N PHE A 51 -13.72 1.75 7.77
CA PHE A 51 -12.55 2.36 8.39
C PHE A 51 -12.86 3.85 8.66
N PRO A 52 -12.66 4.36 9.90
CA PRO A 52 -12.87 5.76 10.19
C PRO A 52 -11.79 6.62 9.53
N VAL A 53 -12.21 7.54 8.67
CA VAL A 53 -11.32 8.44 7.92
C VAL A 53 -11.35 9.84 8.55
N LYS A 54 -10.20 10.48 8.68
CA LYS A 54 -10.02 11.83 9.20
C LYS A 54 -9.42 12.77 8.15
N ALA A 55 -9.60 14.06 8.40
CA ALA A 55 -8.90 15.13 7.70
C ALA A 55 -7.39 14.86 7.66
N ASN A 56 -6.78 15.07 6.50
CA ASN A 56 -5.37 14.88 6.21
C ASN A 56 -4.88 13.42 6.30
N ASP A 57 -5.78 12.43 6.43
CA ASP A 57 -5.38 11.04 6.23
C ASP A 57 -4.86 10.86 4.80
N ARG A 58 -3.80 10.06 4.67
CA ARG A 58 -3.20 9.69 3.40
C ARG A 58 -3.20 8.18 3.24
N PHE A 59 -3.74 7.71 2.12
CA PHE A 59 -3.75 6.30 1.76
C PHE A 59 -2.80 6.09 0.58
N VAL A 60 -1.81 5.23 0.77
CA VAL A 60 -0.89 4.81 -0.29
C VAL A 60 -1.30 3.44 -0.78
N LEU A 61 -1.62 3.34 -2.06
CA LEU A 61 -1.77 2.08 -2.78
C LEU A 61 -0.55 1.92 -3.68
N CYS A 62 0.05 0.73 -3.67
CA CYS A 62 1.18 0.45 -4.51
C CYS A 62 1.20 -1.02 -4.94
N THR A 63 1.98 -1.31 -5.99
CA THR A 63 2.37 -2.68 -6.34
C THR A 63 3.60 -3.10 -5.54
N ASP A 64 3.86 -4.40 -5.50
CA ASP A 64 5.08 -5.01 -4.95
C ASP A 64 6.36 -4.41 -5.54
N GLY A 65 6.35 -3.99 -6.80
CA GLY A 65 7.44 -3.24 -7.42
C GLY A 65 7.89 -1.98 -6.66
N LEU A 66 7.03 -1.38 -5.80
CA LEU A 66 7.43 -0.33 -4.86
C LEU A 66 7.90 -0.92 -3.52
N SER A 67 7.03 -1.67 -2.83
CA SER A 67 7.23 -2.09 -1.44
C SER A 67 8.38 -3.08 -1.25
N ASP A 68 8.82 -3.76 -2.31
CA ASP A 68 10.01 -4.60 -2.29
C ASP A 68 11.32 -3.80 -2.22
N LEU A 69 11.30 -2.53 -2.66
CA LEU A 69 12.48 -1.69 -2.83
C LEU A 69 12.50 -0.47 -1.91
N VAL A 70 11.34 -0.01 -1.44
CA VAL A 70 11.18 1.18 -0.60
C VAL A 70 10.54 0.78 0.72
N LEU A 71 11.16 1.17 1.83
CA LEU A 71 10.70 0.79 3.17
C LEU A 71 9.46 1.60 3.58
N ASP A 72 8.61 1.01 4.42
CA ASP A 72 7.37 1.64 4.92
C ASP A 72 7.61 3.05 5.50
N ASP A 73 8.66 3.23 6.31
CA ASP A 73 8.99 4.54 6.91
C ASP A 73 9.37 5.59 5.86
N GLU A 74 9.99 5.17 4.75
CA GLU A 74 10.35 6.07 3.65
C GLU A 74 9.11 6.43 2.82
N ILE A 75 8.24 5.44 2.58
CA ILE A 75 6.94 5.67 1.95
C ILE A 75 6.14 6.68 2.76
N GLN A 76 6.08 6.49 4.09
CA GLN A 76 5.40 7.40 4.99
C GLN A 76 5.99 8.81 4.93
N ALA A 77 7.32 8.94 5.10
CA ALA A 77 7.97 10.25 5.11
C ALA A 77 7.75 11.04 3.81
N ILE A 78 7.89 10.38 2.66
CA ILE A 78 7.65 11.02 1.35
C ILE A 78 6.17 11.35 1.17
N ALA A 79 5.29 10.43 1.55
CA ALA A 79 3.86 10.65 1.47
C ALA A 79 3.39 11.77 2.40
N GLU A 80 4.05 12.07 3.51
CA GLU A 80 3.69 13.18 4.41
C GLU A 80 4.24 14.53 3.94
N ALA A 81 5.46 14.55 3.40
CA ALA A 81 6.18 15.79 3.09
C ALA A 81 5.68 16.51 1.82
N GLU A 82 5.09 15.78 0.88
CA GLU A 82 4.85 16.26 -0.49
C GLU A 82 3.37 16.31 -0.86
N THR A 83 3.03 16.90 -2.01
CA THR A 83 1.69 16.71 -2.61
C THR A 83 1.53 15.28 -3.11
N PRO A 84 0.30 14.73 -3.25
CA PRO A 84 0.10 13.37 -3.75
C PRO A 84 0.80 13.09 -5.09
N SER A 85 0.78 14.05 -6.03
CA SER A 85 1.45 13.91 -7.32
C SER A 85 2.96 13.82 -7.17
N THR A 86 3.56 14.75 -6.42
CA THR A 86 5.00 14.81 -6.20
C THR A 86 5.50 13.59 -5.41
N ALA A 87 4.75 13.16 -4.40
CA ALA A 87 5.05 11.95 -3.63
C ALA A 87 5.05 10.71 -4.52
N CYS A 88 4.04 10.53 -5.39
CA CYS A 88 4.02 9.41 -6.33
C CYS A 88 5.27 9.41 -7.24
N GLU A 89 5.64 10.56 -7.81
CA GLU A 89 6.82 10.69 -8.67
C GLU A 89 8.13 10.37 -7.93
N GLN A 90 8.29 10.87 -6.70
CA GLN A 90 9.46 10.61 -5.85
C GLN A 90 9.56 9.12 -5.48
N LEU A 91 8.45 8.48 -5.10
CA LEU A 91 8.41 7.06 -4.73
C LEU A 91 8.78 6.16 -5.93
N VAL A 92 8.19 6.43 -7.10
CA VAL A 92 8.54 5.72 -8.34
C VAL A 92 10.02 5.91 -8.68
N THR A 93 10.54 7.12 -8.51
CA THR A 93 11.94 7.44 -8.80
C THR A 93 12.89 6.70 -7.85
N LEU A 94 12.58 6.68 -6.56
CA LEU A 94 13.36 5.98 -5.55
C LEU A 94 13.41 4.47 -5.81
N ALA A 95 12.28 3.83 -6.12
CA ALA A 95 12.24 2.41 -6.49
C ALA A 95 13.06 2.11 -7.75
N LYS A 96 12.97 2.95 -8.78
CA LYS A 96 13.80 2.82 -10.00
C LYS A 96 15.29 2.91 -9.68
N GLN A 97 15.69 3.84 -8.81
CA GLN A 97 17.10 3.99 -8.40
C GLN A 97 17.64 2.78 -7.64
N ARG A 98 16.76 2.03 -6.96
CA ARG A 98 17.10 0.82 -6.20
C ARG A 98 17.06 -0.48 -7.00
N GLY A 99 16.84 -0.38 -8.31
CA GLY A 99 16.93 -1.51 -9.24
C GLY A 99 15.79 -1.54 -10.25
N GLY A 100 14.58 -1.13 -9.86
CA GLY A 100 13.43 -1.08 -10.76
C GLY A 100 13.14 -2.42 -11.46
N TYR A 101 13.22 -3.52 -10.72
CA TYR A 101 13.16 -4.88 -11.30
C TYR A 101 11.76 -5.30 -11.77
N ASP A 102 10.72 -4.56 -11.38
CA ASP A 102 9.33 -4.83 -11.73
C ASP A 102 8.57 -3.55 -12.09
N ASN A 103 7.32 -3.68 -12.54
CA ASN A 103 6.40 -2.59 -12.78
C ASN A 103 6.03 -1.89 -11.46
N ILE A 104 6.30 -0.60 -11.42
CA ILE A 104 6.06 0.24 -10.25
C ILE A 104 4.81 1.07 -10.50
N THR A 105 3.77 0.83 -9.71
CA THR A 105 2.56 1.65 -9.70
C THR A 105 2.30 2.17 -8.30
N VAL A 106 1.98 3.46 -8.19
CA VAL A 106 1.68 4.13 -6.92
C VAL A 106 0.47 5.04 -7.12
N GLY A 107 -0.46 5.01 -6.17
CA GLY A 107 -1.58 5.93 -6.07
C GLY A 107 -1.71 6.43 -4.64
N ILE A 108 -1.83 7.75 -4.47
CA ILE A 108 -2.00 8.37 -3.16
C ILE A 108 -3.33 9.10 -3.12
N LEU A 109 -4.16 8.77 -2.13
CA LEU A 109 -5.36 9.52 -1.81
C LEU A 109 -5.08 10.39 -0.60
N HIS A 110 -5.36 11.68 -0.73
CA HIS A 110 -5.32 12.64 0.38
C HIS A 110 -6.73 13.08 0.73
N VAL A 111 -7.09 12.95 2.00
CA VAL A 111 -8.41 13.30 2.48
C VAL A 111 -8.44 14.77 2.88
N GLU A 112 -9.08 15.58 2.07
CA GLU A 112 -9.24 17.01 2.34
C GLU A 112 -10.54 17.27 3.12
N MET A 113 -10.48 18.25 4.02
CA MET A 113 -11.69 18.79 4.63
C MET A 113 -12.44 19.62 3.60
N ILE A 114 -13.62 19.16 3.21
CA ILE A 114 -14.54 19.99 2.44
C ILE A 114 -15.12 21.03 3.39
N HIS A 115 -14.68 22.28 3.26
CA HIS A 115 -15.46 23.39 3.78
C HIS A 115 -16.65 23.57 2.84
N ASP A 116 -17.87 23.37 3.33
CA ASP A 116 -19.07 23.70 2.61
C ASP A 116 -19.36 25.20 2.77
N PRO A 117 -19.18 26.03 1.73
CA PRO A 117 -19.50 27.45 1.80
C PRO A 117 -21.02 27.72 1.88
N ALA A 118 -21.88 26.71 1.69
CA ALA A 118 -23.33 26.83 1.81
C ALA A 118 -23.84 26.62 3.25
N VAL A 119 -23.00 26.13 4.18
CA VAL A 119 -23.28 26.18 5.62
C VAL A 119 -22.83 27.55 6.13
N GLY A 120 -23.56 28.57 5.67
CA GLY A 120 -23.46 29.92 6.19
C GLY A 120 -23.77 29.94 7.68
N GLN A 121 -23.05 30.81 8.37
CA GLN A 121 -23.23 31.18 9.77
C GLN A 121 -24.66 31.71 9.98
N ASP A 122 -25.57 30.86 10.42
CA ASP A 122 -26.78 31.31 11.11
C ASP A 122 -26.41 31.51 12.59
N GLU A 123 -25.93 32.72 12.91
CA GLU A 123 -26.03 33.31 14.25
C GLU A 123 -27.45 33.82 14.52
#